data_AF-A0A014M9A6-F1
#
_entry.id   AF-A0A014M9A6-F1
#
_cell.length_a   1.000
_cell.length_b   1.000
_cell.length_c   1.000
_cell.angle_alpha   90.00
_cell.angle_beta   90.00
_cell.angle_gamma   90.00
#
_symmetry.space_group_name_H-M   'P 1'
#
loop_
_entity.id
_entity.type
_entity.pdbx_description
1 polymer ?
#
loop_
_entity_poly.entity_id
_entity_poly.type
_entity_poly.pdbx_seq_one_letter_code
_entity_poly.pdbx_strand_id
1 'polypeptide(L)'
;MLMSHFLCPAAAYLNRRNELLAERSVVTSTARIQIINKALLAGEIAMATCHDLDALHGLQQRKARLIKGSEQKRQRELQRFQQLAQQLPPVPCEDEAACIAWQQQFSGLIAAFPWQHASPEQLQNALFSTTLTQWQKTLEILFTSASRQPLFVRMAEIVAFSLSRTALLGEATEVWRALMAVWDSCQQRGASDAAYFVSLESYSDAAHLCSRAILLFCFTCEAVVRGQPLPDRTQLDEQIKQHHHSVIDGTHAFFDR
;
A
#
# COMPACT_ATOMS: atom_id res chain seq x y z
N MET A 1 -17.20 -12.62 15.42
CA MET A 1 -15.80 -12.42 15.83
C MET A 1 -15.01 -13.58 15.27
N LEU A 2 -14.29 -13.37 14.18
CA LEU A 2 -13.36 -14.35 13.62
C LEU A 2 -11.95 -13.92 14.03
N MET A 3 -11.21 -14.85 14.61
CA MET A 3 -9.88 -14.65 15.18
C MET A 3 -8.96 -14.00 14.13
N SER A 4 -8.43 -12.82 14.45
CA SER A 4 -7.31 -12.26 13.70
C SER A 4 -6.11 -13.14 13.99
N HIS A 5 -5.78 -14.06 13.07
CA HIS A 5 -4.40 -14.47 12.92
C HIS A 5 -3.65 -13.15 12.68
N PHE A 6 -2.90 -12.70 13.69
CA PHE A 6 -1.98 -11.59 13.55
C PHE A 6 -1.06 -11.97 12.40
N LEU A 7 -1.21 -11.29 11.27
CA LEU A 7 -0.23 -11.34 10.21
C LEU A 7 1.10 -10.98 10.87
N CYS A 8 2.12 -11.82 10.73
CA CYS A 8 3.40 -11.60 11.36
C CYS A 8 4.51 -11.35 10.32
N PRO A 9 4.42 -10.27 9.51
CA PRO A 9 5.50 -9.86 8.62
C PRO A 9 6.85 -9.82 9.32
N ALA A 10 6.88 -9.42 10.60
CA ALA A 10 8.11 -9.34 11.39
C ALA A 10 8.83 -10.70 11.54
N ALA A 11 8.12 -11.78 11.83
CA ALA A 11 8.75 -13.10 11.96
C ALA A 11 9.25 -13.62 10.60
N ALA A 12 8.43 -13.46 9.56
CA ALA A 12 8.82 -13.83 8.19
C ALA A 12 10.05 -13.03 7.72
N TYR A 13 10.07 -11.73 8.00
CA TYR A 13 11.20 -10.85 7.74
C TYR A 13 12.46 -11.31 8.47
N LEU A 14 12.39 -11.58 9.77
CA LEU A 14 13.55 -12.02 10.55
C LEU A 14 14.16 -13.32 10.01
N ASN A 15 13.31 -14.29 9.64
CA ASN A 15 13.77 -15.52 9.01
C ASN A 15 14.48 -15.22 7.68
N ARG A 16 13.84 -14.45 6.80
CA ARG A 16 14.40 -14.11 5.49
C ARG A 16 15.70 -13.32 5.60
N ARG A 17 15.77 -12.38 6.55
CA ARG A 17 16.98 -11.60 6.85
C ARG A 17 18.12 -12.52 7.30
N ASN A 18 17.84 -13.46 8.21
CA ASN A 18 18.85 -14.41 8.68
C ASN A 18 19.35 -15.33 7.56
N GLU A 19 18.47 -15.79 6.67
CA GLU A 19 18.87 -16.53 5.46
C GLU A 19 19.82 -15.73 4.58
N LEU A 20 19.49 -14.46 4.29
CA LEU A 20 20.32 -13.58 3.48
C LEU A 20 21.67 -13.26 4.16
N LEU A 21 21.69 -13.07 5.48
CA LEU A 21 22.93 -12.88 6.23
C LEU A 21 23.80 -14.14 6.25
N ALA A 22 23.19 -15.32 6.35
CA ALA A 22 23.90 -16.60 6.25
C ALA A 22 24.47 -16.82 4.85
N GLU A 23 23.71 -16.51 3.79
CA GLU A 23 24.22 -16.56 2.41
C GLU A 23 25.38 -15.55 2.22
N ARG A 24 25.23 -14.35 2.77
CA ARG A 24 26.26 -13.31 2.70
C ARG A 24 27.59 -13.73 3.35
N SER A 25 27.55 -14.48 4.46
CA SER A 25 28.76 -14.85 5.19
C SER A 25 29.65 -15.87 4.48
N VAL A 26 29.10 -16.60 3.49
CA VAL A 26 29.82 -17.67 2.77
C VAL A 26 30.22 -17.31 1.35
N VAL A 27 29.68 -16.22 0.79
CA VAL A 27 29.94 -15.79 -0.58
C VAL A 27 31.17 -14.87 -0.64
N THR A 28 32.08 -15.13 -1.59
CA THR A 28 33.30 -14.31 -1.82
C THR A 28 33.21 -13.39 -3.04
N SER A 29 32.28 -13.64 -3.96
CA SER A 29 32.11 -12.83 -5.17
C SER A 29 31.52 -11.46 -4.83
N THR A 30 32.22 -10.38 -5.20
CA THR A 30 31.78 -8.99 -5.01
C THR A 30 30.41 -8.73 -5.62
N ALA A 31 30.14 -9.25 -6.83
CA ALA A 31 28.86 -9.06 -7.50
C ALA A 31 27.71 -9.71 -6.73
N ARG A 32 27.91 -10.95 -6.25
CA ARG A 32 26.88 -11.65 -5.46
C ARG A 32 26.68 -10.99 -4.09
N ILE A 33 27.76 -10.55 -3.46
CA ILE A 33 27.75 -9.73 -2.24
C ILE A 33 26.85 -8.49 -2.40
N GLN A 34 27.01 -7.74 -3.49
CA GLN A 34 26.21 -6.54 -3.76
C GLN A 34 24.72 -6.86 -3.94
N ILE A 35 24.40 -7.93 -4.65
CA ILE A 35 23.00 -8.38 -4.84
C ILE A 35 22.36 -8.74 -3.50
N ILE A 36 23.06 -9.48 -2.63
CA ILE A 36 22.54 -9.83 -1.30
C ILE A 36 22.36 -8.59 -0.42
N ASN A 37 23.30 -7.63 -0.45
CA ASN A 37 23.15 -6.38 0.29
C ASN A 37 21.95 -5.56 -0.19
N LYS A 38 21.75 -5.49 -1.52
CA LYS A 38 20.57 -4.81 -2.09
C LYS A 38 19.28 -5.46 -1.61
N ALA A 39 19.24 -6.80 -1.59
CA ALA A 39 18.09 -7.54 -1.06
C ALA A 39 17.88 -7.28 0.44
N LEU A 40 18.93 -7.28 1.25
CA LEU A 40 18.85 -6.96 2.69
C LEU A 40 18.27 -5.56 2.91
N LEU A 41 18.82 -4.54 2.24
CA LEU A 41 18.34 -3.16 2.34
C LEU A 41 16.88 -3.04 1.89
N ALA A 42 16.51 -3.66 0.77
CA ALA A 42 15.14 -3.63 0.29
C ALA A 42 14.17 -4.30 1.29
N GLY A 43 14.59 -5.38 1.94
CA GLY A 43 13.84 -6.04 3.01
C GLY A 43 13.70 -5.17 4.26
N GLU A 44 14.74 -4.43 4.64
CA GLU A 44 14.72 -3.49 5.76
C GLU A 44 13.76 -2.33 5.51
N ILE A 45 13.79 -1.75 4.30
CA ILE A 45 12.81 -0.73 3.89
C ILE A 45 11.39 -1.32 3.93
N ALA A 46 11.16 -2.51 3.39
CA ALA A 46 9.86 -3.17 3.45
C ALA A 46 9.38 -3.39 4.89
N MET A 47 10.26 -3.80 5.80
CA MET A 47 9.92 -3.94 7.20
C MET A 47 9.62 -2.58 7.87
N ALA A 48 10.38 -1.53 7.56
CA ALA A 48 10.10 -0.18 8.04
C ALA A 48 8.72 0.31 7.60
N THR A 49 8.34 0.06 6.33
CA THR A 49 6.98 0.38 5.85
C THR A 49 5.86 -0.40 6.55
N CYS A 50 6.17 -1.57 7.12
CA CYS A 50 5.22 -2.29 7.98
C CYS A 50 4.91 -1.50 9.26
N HIS A 51 5.92 -0.83 9.85
CA HIS A 51 5.72 0.01 11.03
C HIS A 51 4.86 1.25 10.70
N ASP A 52 5.00 1.82 9.50
CA ASP A 52 4.12 2.92 9.06
C ASP A 52 2.66 2.46 8.94
N LEU A 53 2.41 1.24 8.44
CA LEU A 53 1.07 0.65 8.42
C LEU A 53 0.49 0.50 9.83
N ASP A 54 1.29 0.00 10.78
CA ASP A 54 0.85 -0.16 12.16
C ASP A 54 0.57 1.19 12.84
N ALA A 55 1.40 2.20 12.59
CA ALA A 55 1.21 3.55 13.07
C ALA A 55 -0.08 4.18 12.52
N LEU A 56 -0.32 4.02 11.20
CA LEU A 56 -1.54 4.46 10.56
C LEU A 56 -2.76 3.72 11.14
N HIS A 57 -2.66 2.40 11.36
CA HIS A 57 -3.74 1.63 11.97
C HIS A 57 -4.11 2.19 13.35
N GLY A 58 -3.12 2.47 14.19
CA GLY A 58 -3.32 3.08 15.50
C GLY A 58 -3.95 4.48 15.42
N LEU A 59 -3.59 5.27 14.41
CA LEU A 59 -4.23 6.57 14.15
C LEU A 59 -5.71 6.39 13.75
N GLN A 60 -6.00 5.46 12.84
CA GLN A 60 -7.36 5.16 12.37
C GLN A 60 -8.26 4.67 13.50
N GLN A 61 -7.78 3.71 14.31
CA GLN A 61 -8.56 3.20 15.44
C GLN A 61 -8.94 4.30 16.43
N ARG A 62 -8.02 5.25 16.70
CA ARG A 62 -8.29 6.39 17.60
C ARG A 62 -9.40 7.29 17.05
N LYS A 63 -9.44 7.51 15.74
CA LYS A 63 -10.47 8.32 15.08
C LYS A 63 -11.81 7.60 14.95
N ALA A 64 -11.80 6.31 14.65
CA ALA A 64 -13.02 5.51 14.52
C ALA A 64 -13.79 5.31 15.84
N ARG A 65 -13.09 5.26 16.99
CA ARG A 65 -13.72 5.15 18.33
C ARG A 65 -14.68 6.29 18.67
N LEU A 66 -14.56 7.44 17.99
CA LEU A 66 -15.41 8.60 18.22
C LEU A 66 -16.80 8.45 17.59
N ILE A 67 -17.02 7.45 16.74
CA ILE A 67 -18.26 7.32 15.96
C ILE A 67 -19.25 6.38 16.68
N LYS A 68 -20.19 6.96 17.43
CA LYS A 68 -21.24 6.22 18.16
C LYS A 68 -22.46 5.94 17.27
N GLY A 69 -23.00 4.71 17.28
CA GLY A 69 -24.27 4.41 16.60
C GLY A 69 -24.60 2.92 16.47
N SER A 70 -25.87 2.62 16.15
CA SER A 70 -26.36 1.25 15.89
C SER A 70 -25.65 0.64 14.67
N GLU A 71 -24.76 -0.34 14.90
CA GLU A 71 -23.92 -1.01 13.90
C GLU A 71 -24.72 -1.51 12.69
N GLN A 72 -25.87 -2.13 12.93
CA GLN A 72 -26.67 -2.75 11.88
C GLN A 72 -27.30 -1.73 10.92
N LYS A 73 -27.78 -0.59 11.42
CA LYS A 73 -28.35 0.47 10.58
C LYS A 73 -27.27 1.13 9.72
N ARG A 74 -26.09 1.36 10.30
CA ARG A 74 -24.90 1.88 9.60
C ARG A 74 -24.48 0.98 8.46
N GLN A 75 -24.38 -0.31 8.70
CA GLN A 75 -23.89 -1.24 7.69
C GLN A 75 -24.86 -1.36 6.51
N ARG A 76 -26.18 -1.35 6.75
CA ARG A 76 -27.19 -1.31 5.68
C ARG A 76 -27.08 -0.04 4.83
N GLU A 77 -26.85 1.09 5.47
CA GLU A 77 -26.71 2.36 4.76
C GLU A 77 -25.44 2.42 3.91
N LEU A 78 -24.30 1.97 4.45
CA LEU A 78 -23.05 1.84 3.70
C LEU A 78 -23.21 0.91 2.49
N GLN A 79 -23.89 -0.24 2.66
CA GLN A 79 -24.17 -1.15 1.56
C GLN A 79 -25.05 -0.51 0.48
N ARG A 80 -26.08 0.24 0.88
CA ARG A 80 -26.93 0.98 -0.07
C ARG A 80 -26.14 2.01 -0.87
N PHE A 81 -25.26 2.77 -0.21
CA PHE A 81 -24.38 3.71 -0.89
C PHE A 81 -23.46 2.99 -1.88
N GLN A 82 -22.83 1.88 -1.46
CA GLN A 82 -21.94 1.09 -2.32
C GLN A 82 -22.67 0.55 -3.56
N GLN A 83 -23.93 0.11 -3.43
CA GLN A 83 -24.74 -0.34 -4.57
C GLN A 83 -25.03 0.78 -5.56
N LEU A 84 -25.31 2.00 -5.08
CA LEU A 84 -25.49 3.17 -5.96
C LEU A 84 -24.18 3.56 -6.64
N ALA A 85 -23.07 3.55 -5.90
CA ALA A 85 -21.76 3.85 -6.45
C ALA A 85 -21.32 2.85 -7.54
N GLN A 86 -21.77 1.59 -7.47
CA GLN A 86 -21.53 0.58 -8.50
C GLN A 86 -22.30 0.85 -9.82
N GLN A 87 -23.29 1.75 -9.81
CA GLN A 87 -24.00 2.17 -11.02
C GLN A 87 -23.23 3.25 -11.80
N LEU A 88 -22.22 3.87 -11.18
CA LEU A 88 -21.34 4.79 -11.90
C LEU A 88 -20.54 4.01 -12.94
N PRO A 89 -20.27 4.59 -14.12
CA PRO A 89 -19.42 3.95 -15.12
C PRO A 89 -18.08 3.57 -14.50
N PRO A 90 -17.55 2.37 -14.80
CA PRO A 90 -16.22 2.01 -14.33
C PRO A 90 -15.19 2.98 -14.91
N VAL A 91 -14.23 3.40 -14.08
CA VAL A 91 -13.09 4.20 -14.54
C VAL A 91 -12.17 3.28 -15.34
N PRO A 92 -11.85 3.59 -16.61
CA PRO A 92 -10.72 2.99 -17.28
C PRO A 92 -9.47 3.36 -16.47
N CYS A 93 -8.73 2.37 -15.95
CA CYS A 93 -7.56 2.62 -15.10
C CYS A 93 -6.56 3.59 -15.74
N GLU A 94 -6.50 3.66 -17.07
CA GLU A 94 -5.47 4.36 -17.84
C GLU A 94 -5.87 5.78 -18.29
N ASP A 95 -7.13 6.19 -18.12
CA ASP A 95 -7.62 7.49 -18.61
C ASP A 95 -7.81 8.49 -17.45
N GLU A 96 -6.90 9.47 -17.38
CA GLU A 96 -6.93 10.51 -16.36
C GLU A 96 -8.18 11.40 -16.44
N ALA A 97 -8.61 11.76 -17.65
CA ALA A 97 -9.80 12.60 -17.83
C ALA A 97 -11.06 11.86 -17.39
N ALA A 98 -11.15 10.57 -17.72
CA ALA A 98 -12.22 9.70 -17.22
C ALA A 98 -12.16 9.53 -15.69
N CYS A 99 -10.96 9.46 -15.11
CA CYS A 99 -10.80 9.42 -13.66
C CYS A 99 -11.32 10.69 -12.99
N ILE A 100 -10.94 11.88 -13.49
CA ILE A 100 -11.41 13.17 -12.97
C ILE A 100 -12.93 13.26 -13.07
N ALA A 101 -13.50 12.91 -14.22
CA ALA A 101 -14.96 12.92 -14.41
C ALA A 101 -15.67 11.98 -13.43
N TRP A 102 -15.13 10.79 -13.21
CA TRP A 102 -15.67 9.85 -12.25
C TRP A 102 -15.54 10.34 -10.80
N GLN A 103 -14.41 10.94 -10.42
CA GLN A 103 -14.24 11.55 -9.10
C GLN A 103 -15.32 12.61 -8.85
N GLN A 104 -15.59 13.47 -9.82
CA GLN A 104 -16.66 14.48 -9.73
C GLN A 104 -18.04 13.85 -9.57
N GLN A 105 -18.38 12.82 -10.37
CA GLN A 105 -19.66 12.11 -10.26
C GLN A 105 -19.82 11.42 -8.90
N PHE A 106 -18.76 10.77 -8.42
CA PHE A 106 -18.74 10.08 -7.15
C PHE A 106 -18.84 11.05 -5.96
N SER A 107 -18.12 12.18 -6.00
CA SER A 107 -18.26 13.25 -5.01
C SER A 107 -19.67 13.85 -5.00
N GLY A 108 -20.27 14.04 -6.17
CA GLY A 108 -21.68 14.44 -6.30
C GLY A 108 -22.64 13.43 -5.65
N LEU A 109 -22.38 12.13 -5.85
CA LEU A 109 -23.14 11.06 -5.21
C LEU A 109 -22.98 11.05 -3.69
N ILE A 110 -21.77 11.24 -3.16
CA ILE A 110 -21.53 11.37 -1.71
C ILE A 110 -22.35 12.52 -1.13
N ALA A 111 -22.32 13.69 -1.78
CA ALA A 111 -22.98 14.90 -1.31
C ALA A 111 -24.51 14.80 -1.37
N ALA A 112 -25.06 14.13 -2.37
CA ALA A 112 -26.50 13.95 -2.55
C ALA A 112 -27.08 12.80 -1.72
N PHE A 113 -26.24 11.87 -1.25
CA PHE A 113 -26.74 10.71 -0.50
C PHE A 113 -27.27 11.12 0.88
N PRO A 114 -28.48 10.68 1.27
CA PRO A 114 -29.13 11.12 2.50
C PRO A 114 -28.59 10.37 3.73
N TRP A 115 -27.37 10.69 4.15
CA TRP A 115 -26.72 10.09 5.32
C TRP A 115 -27.53 10.31 6.61
N GLN A 116 -27.88 9.23 7.32
CA GLN A 116 -28.65 9.26 8.57
C GLN A 116 -27.97 8.52 9.72
N HIS A 117 -27.24 7.46 9.42
CA HIS A 117 -26.60 6.59 10.42
C HIS A 117 -25.11 6.43 10.17
N ALA A 118 -24.69 6.46 8.90
CA ALA A 118 -23.31 6.37 8.47
C ALA A 118 -22.72 7.72 8.02
N SER A 119 -21.42 7.76 7.73
CA SER A 119 -20.75 8.94 7.18
C SER A 119 -19.69 8.58 6.13
N PRO A 120 -19.29 9.52 5.26
CA PRO A 120 -18.21 9.32 4.30
C PRO A 120 -16.89 8.88 4.96
N GLU A 121 -16.57 9.40 6.14
CA GLU A 121 -15.37 9.04 6.91
C GLU A 121 -15.41 7.56 7.37
N GLN A 122 -16.59 7.01 7.64
CA GLN A 122 -16.71 5.58 7.94
C GLN A 122 -16.43 4.72 6.70
N LEU A 123 -16.87 5.16 5.52
CA LEU A 123 -16.58 4.48 4.27
C LEU A 123 -15.08 4.52 3.94
N GLN A 124 -14.44 5.67 4.13
CA GLN A 124 -12.98 5.82 4.03
C GLN A 124 -12.24 4.90 5.00
N ASN A 125 -12.65 4.85 6.27
CA ASN A 125 -12.04 3.97 7.27
C ASN A 125 -12.19 2.48 6.92
N ALA A 126 -13.33 2.07 6.37
CA ALA A 126 -13.55 0.69 5.92
C ALA A 126 -12.64 0.32 4.75
N LEU A 127 -12.50 1.24 3.78
CA LEU A 127 -11.56 1.10 2.67
C LEU A 127 -10.12 0.95 3.18
N PHE A 128 -9.68 1.88 4.03
CA PHE A 128 -8.32 1.87 4.54
C PHE A 128 -8.01 0.61 5.34
N SER A 129 -8.93 0.15 6.20
CA SER A 129 -8.76 -1.10 6.95
C SER A 129 -8.60 -2.32 6.03
N THR A 130 -9.38 -2.35 4.95
CA THR A 130 -9.30 -3.41 3.93
C THR A 130 -7.93 -3.38 3.24
N THR A 131 -7.53 -2.22 2.72
CA THR A 131 -6.26 -2.04 2.00
C THR A 131 -5.05 -2.33 2.90
N LEU A 132 -5.09 -1.89 4.16
CA LEU A 132 -4.06 -2.19 5.16
C LEU A 132 -3.87 -3.69 5.37
N THR A 133 -4.98 -4.42 5.55
CA THR A 133 -4.94 -5.89 5.71
C THR A 133 -4.34 -6.57 4.48
N GLN A 134 -4.68 -6.08 3.27
CA GLN A 134 -4.11 -6.62 2.04
C GLN A 134 -2.61 -6.35 1.94
N TRP A 135 -2.14 -5.17 2.37
CA TRP A 135 -0.70 -4.84 2.40
C TRP A 135 0.07 -5.68 3.41
N GLN A 136 -0.43 -5.85 4.62
CA GLN A 136 0.22 -6.71 5.62
C GLN A 136 0.38 -8.16 5.12
N LYS A 137 -0.65 -8.73 4.46
CA LYS A 137 -0.56 -10.04 3.81
C LYS A 137 0.48 -10.07 2.70
N THR A 138 0.57 -9.00 1.93
CA THR A 138 1.50 -8.87 0.79
C THR A 138 2.94 -8.81 1.27
N LEU A 139 3.22 -8.11 2.39
CA LEU A 139 4.53 -8.11 3.04
C LEU A 139 4.90 -9.49 3.58
N GLU A 140 3.98 -10.20 4.21
CA GLU A 140 4.25 -11.58 4.65
C GLU A 140 4.61 -12.50 3.47
N ILE A 141 3.89 -12.40 2.35
CA ILE A 141 4.20 -13.14 1.12
C ILE A 141 5.56 -12.72 0.54
N LEU A 142 5.91 -11.42 0.59
CA LEU A 142 7.22 -10.92 0.17
C LEU A 142 8.35 -11.64 0.91
N PHE A 143 8.23 -11.83 2.22
CA PHE A 143 9.28 -12.46 3.01
C PHE A 143 9.29 -14.00 2.96
N THR A 144 8.14 -14.63 2.71
CA THR A 144 8.01 -16.11 2.77
C THR A 144 8.04 -16.82 1.41
N SER A 145 7.59 -16.18 0.34
CA SER A 145 7.43 -16.87 -0.95
C SER A 145 8.79 -17.22 -1.57
N ALA A 146 8.85 -18.31 -2.34
CA ALA A 146 10.01 -18.65 -3.16
C ALA A 146 9.98 -17.96 -4.55
N SER A 147 8.79 -17.57 -5.01
CA SER A 147 8.57 -16.87 -6.29
C SER A 147 7.87 -15.52 -6.08
N ARG A 148 8.29 -14.50 -6.83
CA ARG A 148 7.71 -13.15 -6.76
C ARG A 148 6.62 -12.89 -7.78
N GLN A 149 6.36 -13.79 -8.72
CA GLN A 149 5.26 -13.64 -9.67
C GLN A 149 3.90 -13.38 -9.01
N PRO A 150 3.43 -14.19 -8.03
CA PRO A 150 2.15 -13.93 -7.37
C PRO A 150 2.13 -12.61 -6.59
N LEU A 151 3.31 -12.10 -6.21
CA LEU A 151 3.44 -10.84 -5.48
C LEU A 151 3.16 -9.65 -6.39
N PHE A 152 3.71 -9.62 -7.62
CA PHE A 152 3.42 -8.55 -8.58
C PHE A 152 1.95 -8.49 -8.97
N VAL A 153 1.33 -9.65 -9.19
CA VAL A 153 -0.12 -9.75 -9.47
C VAL A 153 -0.93 -9.17 -8.31
N ARG A 154 -0.62 -9.60 -7.08
CA ARG A 154 -1.31 -9.14 -5.88
C ARG A 154 -1.12 -7.64 -5.63
N MET A 155 0.09 -7.11 -5.84
CA MET A 155 0.34 -5.66 -5.74
C MET A 155 -0.49 -4.88 -6.76
N ALA A 156 -0.55 -5.35 -8.01
CA ALA A 156 -1.40 -4.76 -9.02
C ALA A 156 -2.86 -4.76 -8.55
N GLU A 157 -3.43 -5.91 -8.15
CA GLU A 157 -4.81 -6.01 -7.65
C GLU A 157 -5.13 -5.02 -6.53
N ILE A 158 -4.22 -4.85 -5.56
CA ILE A 158 -4.41 -3.88 -4.46
C ILE A 158 -4.38 -2.45 -5.00
N VAL A 159 -3.48 -2.14 -5.94
CA VAL A 159 -3.40 -0.83 -6.58
C VAL A 159 -4.65 -0.54 -7.41
N ALA A 160 -5.16 -1.47 -8.23
CA ALA A 160 -6.43 -1.31 -8.94
C ALA A 160 -7.59 -1.08 -7.98
N PHE A 161 -7.64 -1.85 -6.89
CA PHE A 161 -8.66 -1.65 -5.86
C PHE A 161 -8.59 -0.23 -5.29
N SER A 162 -7.40 0.26 -4.92
CA SER A 162 -7.21 1.63 -4.45
C SER A 162 -7.58 2.67 -5.50
N LEU A 163 -7.15 2.50 -6.76
CA LEU A 163 -7.46 3.39 -7.89
C LEU A 163 -8.97 3.54 -8.06
N SER A 164 -9.72 2.44 -8.03
CA SER A 164 -11.19 2.41 -8.14
C SER A 164 -11.93 3.08 -6.96
N ARG A 165 -11.20 3.56 -5.96
CA ARG A 165 -11.71 4.13 -4.71
C ARG A 165 -11.08 5.48 -4.37
N THR A 166 -10.21 6.02 -5.23
CA THR A 166 -9.53 7.30 -5.04
C THR A 166 -10.50 8.48 -4.87
N ALA A 167 -11.69 8.44 -5.49
CA ALA A 167 -12.71 9.48 -5.32
C ALA A 167 -13.22 9.63 -3.87
N LEU A 168 -13.07 8.61 -3.04
CA LEU A 168 -13.40 8.72 -1.61
C LEU A 168 -12.49 9.72 -0.89
N LEU A 169 -11.37 10.09 -1.50
CA LEU A 169 -10.40 11.03 -0.95
C LEU A 169 -10.67 12.48 -1.37
N GLY A 170 -11.64 12.72 -2.27
CA GLY A 170 -11.86 14.03 -2.90
C GLY A 170 -11.06 14.18 -4.20
N GLU A 171 -10.56 15.39 -4.47
CA GLU A 171 -9.70 15.68 -5.62
C GLU A 171 -8.32 15.03 -5.45
N ALA A 172 -8.15 13.84 -6.03
CA ALA A 172 -7.02 12.96 -5.75
C ALA A 172 -6.19 12.62 -7.00
N THR A 173 -6.12 13.52 -7.98
CA THR A 173 -5.44 13.30 -9.27
C THR A 173 -3.97 12.94 -9.11
N GLU A 174 -3.23 13.62 -8.23
CA GLU A 174 -1.82 13.33 -8.00
C GLU A 174 -1.59 11.97 -7.34
N VAL A 175 -2.47 11.59 -6.41
CA VAL A 175 -2.47 10.25 -5.80
C VAL A 175 -2.77 9.18 -6.85
N TRP A 176 -3.73 9.43 -7.74
CA TRP A 176 -4.04 8.55 -8.86
C TRP A 176 -2.84 8.37 -9.78
N ARG A 177 -2.18 9.46 -10.20
CA ARG A 177 -0.96 9.41 -11.04
C ARG A 177 0.16 8.61 -10.38
N ALA A 178 0.36 8.80 -9.07
CA ALA A 178 1.38 8.06 -8.32
C ALA A 178 1.07 6.56 -8.24
N LEU A 179 -0.20 6.20 -8.04
CA LEU A 179 -0.66 4.80 -8.03
C LEU A 179 -0.56 4.16 -9.42
N MET A 180 -0.87 4.89 -10.49
CA MET A 180 -0.72 4.41 -11.87
C MET A 180 0.72 4.03 -12.21
N ALA A 181 1.70 4.84 -11.80
CA ALA A 181 3.11 4.50 -11.99
C ALA A 181 3.50 3.18 -11.30
N VAL A 182 2.90 2.87 -10.14
CA VAL A 182 3.08 1.59 -9.45
C VAL A 182 2.39 0.46 -10.20
N TRP A 183 1.16 0.67 -10.66
CA TRP A 183 0.41 -0.31 -11.46
C TRP A 183 1.18 -0.72 -12.71
N ASP A 184 1.64 0.26 -13.50
CA ASP A 184 2.41 0.01 -14.73
C ASP A 184 3.68 -0.77 -14.44
N SER A 185 4.38 -0.41 -13.36
CA SER A 185 5.59 -1.13 -12.93
C SER A 185 5.27 -2.58 -12.53
N CYS A 186 4.15 -2.83 -11.86
CA CYS A 186 3.74 -4.19 -11.52
C CYS A 186 3.40 -5.01 -12.76
N GLN A 187 2.70 -4.43 -13.74
CA GLN A 187 2.37 -5.11 -15.00
C GLN A 187 3.62 -5.43 -15.82
N GLN A 188 4.53 -4.46 -15.97
CA GLN A 188 5.80 -4.65 -16.69
C GLN A 188 6.64 -5.75 -16.05
N ARG A 189 6.78 -5.76 -14.72
CA ARG A 189 7.55 -6.80 -14.01
C ARG A 189 6.84 -8.14 -13.94
N GLY A 190 5.51 -8.15 -14.00
CA GLY A 190 4.69 -9.36 -14.08
C GLY A 190 4.83 -10.13 -15.40
N ALA A 191 5.32 -9.47 -16.46
CA ALA A 191 5.58 -10.06 -17.77
C ALA A 191 7.00 -10.64 -17.94
N SER A 192 7.83 -10.61 -16.88
CA SER A 192 9.18 -11.19 -16.88
C SER A 192 9.19 -12.71 -16.95
N ASP A 193 10.36 -13.31 -17.20
CA ASP A 193 10.51 -14.76 -17.23
C ASP A 193 10.49 -15.43 -15.84
N ALA A 194 10.36 -16.76 -15.84
CA ALA A 194 10.29 -17.55 -14.61
C ALA A 194 11.60 -17.52 -13.78
N ALA A 195 12.75 -17.36 -14.42
CA ALA A 195 14.05 -17.33 -13.74
C ALA A 195 14.23 -16.03 -12.95
N TYR A 196 13.74 -14.92 -13.48
CA TYR A 196 13.67 -13.65 -12.77
C TYR A 196 12.88 -13.80 -11.47
N PHE A 197 11.70 -14.43 -11.47
CA PHE A 197 10.84 -14.47 -10.29
C PHE A 197 11.41 -15.22 -9.07
N VAL A 198 12.45 -16.03 -9.24
CA VAL A 198 13.16 -16.71 -8.14
C VAL A 198 14.46 -16.01 -7.74
N SER A 199 14.82 -14.92 -8.42
CA SER A 199 16.07 -14.17 -8.21
C SER A 199 15.99 -13.19 -7.03
N LEU A 200 17.15 -12.77 -6.51
CA LEU A 200 17.24 -11.74 -5.48
C LEU A 200 16.95 -10.34 -6.05
N GLU A 201 17.18 -10.15 -7.34
CA GLU A 201 16.82 -8.96 -8.09
C GLU A 201 15.31 -8.77 -8.08
N SER A 202 14.55 -9.82 -8.37
CA SER A 202 13.09 -9.79 -8.32
C SER A 202 12.56 -9.59 -6.91
N TYR A 203 13.21 -10.17 -5.89
CA TYR A 203 12.89 -9.88 -4.49
C TYR A 203 13.08 -8.39 -4.16
N SER A 204 14.21 -7.81 -4.56
CA SER A 204 14.52 -6.39 -4.32
C SER A 204 13.52 -5.47 -5.02
N ASP A 205 13.23 -5.74 -6.30
CA ASP A 205 12.30 -4.96 -7.11
C ASP A 205 10.87 -5.05 -6.54
N ALA A 206 10.44 -6.23 -6.10
CA ALA A 206 9.14 -6.41 -5.47
C ALA A 206 9.06 -5.71 -4.10
N ALA A 207 10.13 -5.78 -3.30
CA ALA A 207 10.20 -5.07 -2.02
C ALA A 207 10.10 -3.56 -2.22
N HIS A 208 10.87 -2.98 -3.16
CA HIS A 208 10.80 -1.55 -3.47
C HIS A 208 9.42 -1.11 -3.97
N LEU A 209 8.81 -1.87 -4.88
CA LEU A 209 7.47 -1.54 -5.37
C LEU A 209 6.40 -1.66 -4.29
N CYS A 210 6.47 -2.70 -3.45
CA CYS A 210 5.58 -2.89 -2.31
C CYS A 210 5.72 -1.73 -1.33
N SER A 211 6.94 -1.39 -0.92
CA SER A 211 7.23 -0.26 -0.03
C SER A 211 6.71 1.06 -0.57
N ARG A 212 6.97 1.35 -1.86
CA ARG A 212 6.45 2.56 -2.51
C ARG A 212 4.93 2.62 -2.46
N ALA A 213 4.25 1.53 -2.82
CA ALA A 213 2.79 1.46 -2.81
C ALA A 213 2.20 1.63 -1.39
N ILE A 214 2.84 1.02 -0.40
CA ILE A 214 2.47 1.13 1.01
C ILE A 214 2.66 2.57 1.51
N LEU A 215 3.80 3.21 1.22
CA LEU A 215 4.07 4.58 1.63
C LEU A 215 3.10 5.57 0.99
N LEU A 216 2.81 5.42 -0.31
CA LEU A 216 1.76 6.20 -0.99
C LEU A 216 0.42 6.07 -0.25
N PHE A 217 0.03 4.83 0.10
CA PHE A 217 -1.17 4.58 0.89
C PHE A 217 -1.09 5.24 2.27
N CYS A 218 0.03 5.09 2.99
CA CYS A 218 0.22 5.61 4.34
C CYS A 218 0.11 7.13 4.38
N PHE A 219 0.88 7.85 3.56
CA PHE A 219 0.89 9.30 3.54
C PHE A 219 -0.45 9.89 3.09
N THR A 220 -1.09 9.28 2.08
CA THR A 220 -2.41 9.68 1.62
C THR A 220 -3.47 9.50 2.72
N CYS A 221 -3.50 8.33 3.36
CA CYS A 221 -4.47 8.06 4.42
C CYS A 221 -4.23 8.90 5.67
N GLU A 222 -2.96 9.15 6.02
CA GLU A 222 -2.61 10.00 7.13
C GLU A 222 -3.12 11.43 6.92
N ALA A 223 -2.93 12.00 5.72
CA ALA A 223 -3.45 13.32 5.38
C ALA A 223 -4.98 13.38 5.56
N VAL A 224 -5.71 12.39 5.03
CA VAL A 224 -7.17 12.29 5.19
C VAL A 224 -7.57 12.20 6.66
N VAL A 225 -6.95 11.30 7.43
CA VAL A 225 -7.31 11.06 8.84
C VAL A 225 -6.99 12.27 9.73
N ARG A 226 -5.94 13.04 9.38
CA ARG A 226 -5.56 14.30 10.04
C ARG A 226 -6.37 15.50 9.56
N GLY A 227 -7.15 15.39 8.48
CA GLY A 227 -7.87 16.51 7.88
C GLY A 227 -6.94 17.51 7.18
N GLN A 228 -5.82 17.03 6.66
CA GLN A 228 -4.86 17.82 5.87
C GLN A 228 -5.15 17.67 4.37
N PRO A 229 -4.72 18.64 3.54
CA PRO A 229 -4.75 18.49 2.09
C PRO A 229 -4.03 17.20 1.65
N LEU A 230 -4.52 16.57 0.59
CA LEU A 230 -3.82 15.45 -0.01
C LEU A 230 -2.45 15.91 -0.52
N PRO A 231 -1.39 15.11 -0.30
CA PRO A 231 -0.08 15.46 -0.78
C PRO A 231 -0.04 15.40 -2.30
N ASP A 232 0.66 16.36 -2.91
CA ASP A 232 0.97 16.31 -4.33
C ASP A 232 2.06 15.26 -4.62
N ARG A 233 2.33 15.00 -5.89
CA ARG A 233 3.34 14.01 -6.30
C ARG A 233 4.74 14.34 -5.79
N THR A 234 5.14 15.61 -5.79
CA THR A 234 6.47 16.02 -5.33
C THR A 234 6.63 15.78 -3.83
N GLN A 235 5.60 16.10 -3.04
CA GLN A 235 5.56 15.82 -1.61
C GLN A 235 5.60 14.32 -1.33
N LEU A 236 4.84 13.53 -2.07
CA LEU A 236 4.85 12.06 -1.94
C LEU A 236 6.24 11.48 -2.25
N ASP A 237 6.85 11.88 -3.37
CA ASP A 237 8.17 11.38 -3.78
C ASP A 237 9.26 11.79 -2.77
N GLU A 238 9.21 13.02 -2.24
CA GLU A 238 10.15 13.49 -1.23
C GLU A 238 9.96 12.76 0.11
N GLN A 239 8.73 12.54 0.56
CA GLN A 239 8.47 11.78 1.79
C GLN A 239 8.92 10.31 1.67
N ILE A 240 8.69 9.67 0.52
CA ILE A 240 9.18 8.31 0.25
C ILE A 240 10.71 8.29 0.27
N LYS A 241 11.34 9.27 -0.37
CA LYS A 241 12.80 9.42 -0.37
C LYS A 241 13.34 9.60 1.05
N GLN A 242 12.75 10.48 1.86
CA GLN A 242 13.13 10.71 3.25
C GLN A 242 12.99 9.44 4.10
N HIS A 243 11.91 8.68 3.92
CA HIS A 243 11.75 7.37 4.58
C HIS A 243 12.93 6.44 4.23
N HIS A 244 13.27 6.30 2.95
CA HIS A 244 14.39 5.45 2.54
C HIS A 244 15.72 5.89 3.17
N HIS A 245 16.01 7.20 3.18
CA HIS A 245 17.24 7.73 3.81
C HIS A 245 17.25 7.45 5.32
N SER A 246 16.12 7.66 6.01
CA SER A 246 16.03 7.38 7.44
C SER A 246 16.28 5.90 7.77
N VAL A 247 15.84 4.97 6.92
CA VAL A 247 16.13 3.54 7.10
C VAL A 247 17.62 3.29 6.89
N ILE A 248 18.20 3.81 5.80
CA ILE A 248 19.64 3.67 5.50
C ILE A 248 20.50 4.23 6.64
N ASP A 249 20.22 5.42 7.13
CA ASP A 249 20.96 6.03 8.25
C ASP A 249 20.84 5.19 9.53
N GLY A 250 19.67 4.60 9.78
CA GLY A 250 19.37 3.81 10.97
C GLY A 250 19.93 2.38 10.95
N THR A 251 20.03 1.74 9.78
CA THR A 251 20.46 0.34 9.65
C THR A 251 21.84 0.17 8.99
N HIS A 252 22.28 1.20 8.28
CA HIS A 252 23.50 1.20 7.48
C HIS A 252 24.26 2.54 7.62
N ALA A 253 24.56 2.96 8.85
CA ALA A 253 25.24 4.22 9.20
C ALA A 253 26.62 4.49 8.52
N PHE A 254 27.07 3.59 7.62
CA PHE A 254 28.31 3.68 6.85
C PHE A 254 28.14 3.41 5.34
N PHE A 255 26.92 3.35 4.81
CA PHE A 255 26.71 3.10 3.37
C PHE A 255 27.02 4.33 2.49
N ASP A 256 26.92 5.54 3.04
CA ASP A 256 27.17 6.82 2.34
C ASP A 256 28.58 7.40 2.58
N ARG A 257 29.58 6.56 2.90
CA ARG A 257 31.00 6.97 2.98
C ARG A 257 31.87 6.27 1.96
#